data_AF-A0A0X1RXL8-F1
#
_entry.id   AF-A0A0X1RXL8-F1
#
_cell.length_a   1.000
_cell.length_b   1.000
_cell.length_c   1.000
_cell.angle_alpha   90.00
_cell.angle_beta   90.00
_cell.angle_gamma   90.00
#
_symmetry.space_group_name_H-M   'P 1'
#
loop_
_entity.id
_entity.type
_entity.pdbx_description
1 polymer ?
#
loop_
_entity_poly.entity_id
_entity_poly.type
_entity_poly.pdbx_seq_one_letter_code
_entity_poly.pdbx_strand_id
1 'polypeptide(L)' 'MTNLIEEQHLSVIEKAIQEIQFGEVQITIQDGKIIQINRLEKHRFTQTKTNKPSKLTIK' A
#
# COMPACT_ATOMS: atom_id res chain seq x y z
N MET A 1 -17.73 27.09 -12.85
CA MET A 1 -16.62 26.21 -13.29
C MET A 1 -16.71 24.93 -12.47
N THR A 2 -17.36 23.93 -13.01
CA THR A 2 -17.43 22.59 -12.41
C THR A 2 -16.06 21.95 -12.55
N ASN A 3 -15.36 21.76 -11.44
CA ASN A 3 -14.12 20.98 -11.38
C ASN A 3 -14.49 19.53 -11.71
N LEU A 4 -14.45 19.22 -13.00
CA LEU A 4 -14.47 17.87 -13.52
C LEU A 4 -13.12 17.27 -13.10
N ILE A 5 -13.07 16.63 -11.94
CA ILE A 5 -11.96 15.75 -11.59
C ILE A 5 -11.97 14.71 -12.70
N GLU A 6 -11.09 14.88 -13.69
CA GLU A 6 -11.03 14.07 -14.90
C GLU A 6 -11.03 12.59 -14.47
N GLU A 7 -11.95 11.78 -15.00
CA GLU A 7 -12.16 10.37 -14.59
C GLU A 7 -10.86 9.56 -14.52
N GLN A 8 -9.87 9.94 -15.34
CA GLN A 8 -8.53 9.35 -15.35
C GLN A 8 -7.80 9.51 -14.01
N HIS A 9 -7.95 10.65 -13.32
CA HIS A 9 -7.33 10.91 -12.02
C HIS A 9 -7.99 10.09 -10.91
N LEU A 10 -9.31 9.92 -10.97
CA LEU A 10 -10.05 9.05 -10.04
C LEU A 10 -9.63 7.59 -10.18
N SER A 11 -9.41 7.10 -11.41
CA SER A 11 -8.94 5.73 -11.64
C SER A 11 -7.56 5.47 -11.03
N VAL A 12 -6.65 6.46 -11.07
CA VAL A 12 -5.33 6.35 -10.44
C VAL A 12 -5.45 6.28 -8.91
N ILE A 13 -6.34 7.09 -8.32
CA ILE A 13 -6.62 7.05 -6.87
C ILE A 13 -7.21 5.71 -6.47
N GLU A 14 -8.17 5.20 -7.24
CA GLU A 14 -8.86 3.95 -6.96
C GLU A 14 -7.91 2.74 -6.99
N LYS A 15 -7.00 2.70 -7.98
CA LYS A 15 -5.93 1.69 -8.03
C LYS A 15 -4.98 1.79 -6.83
N ALA A 16 -4.58 3.01 -6.46
CA ALA A 16 -3.69 3.21 -5.31
C ALA A 16 -4.31 2.74 -3.99
N ILE A 17 -5.64 2.85 -3.85
CA ILE A 17 -6.39 2.37 -2.68
C ILE A 17 -6.57 0.85 -2.73
N GLN A 18 -6.90 0.27 -3.89
CA GLN A 18 -7.10 -1.18 -4.04
C GLN A 18 -5.86 -2.02 -3.70
N GLU A 19 -4.66 -1.48 -3.92
CA GLU A 19 -3.41 -2.19 -3.62
C GLU A 19 -2.98 -2.12 -2.15
N ILE A 20 -3.63 -1.30 -1.32
CA ILE A 20 -3.36 -1.29 0.12
C ILE A 20 -4.10 -2.46 0.78
N GLN A 21 -3.39 -3.25 1.57
CA GLN A 21 -4.00 -4.33 2.34
C GLN A 21 -4.07 -4.01 3.84
N PHE A 22 -3.04 -3.35 4.38
CA PHE A 22 -2.90 -3.07 5.80
C PHE A 22 -2.21 -1.71 6.03
N GLY A 23 -2.76 -0.65 5.43
CA GLY A 23 -2.12 0.66 5.39
C GLY A 23 -3.09 1.83 5.36
N GLU A 24 -2.54 3.01 5.08
CA GLU A 24 -3.31 4.23 4.81
C GLU A 24 -2.77 4.93 3.55
N VAL A 25 -3.67 5.47 2.74
CA VAL A 25 -3.35 6.42 1.67
C VAL A 25 -3.84 7.79 2.12
N GLN A 26 -2.94 8.77 2.21
CA GLN A 26 -3.28 10.17 2.45
C GLN A 26 -3.09 10.96 1.15
N ILE A 27 -4.16 11.55 0.65
CA ILE A 27 -4.16 12.36 -0.58
C ILE A 27 -4.49 13.80 -0.20
N THR A 28 -3.60 14.72 -0.56
CA THR A 28 -3.81 16.16 -0.37
C THR A 28 -4.23 16.77 -1.70
N ILE A 29 -5.37 17.48 -1.68
CA ILE A 29 -5.94 18.18 -2.84
C ILE A 29 -6.06 19.66 -2.48
N GLN A 30 -5.52 20.54 -3.32
CA GLN A 30 -5.74 21.99 -3.25
C GLN A 30 -6.06 22.50 -4.64
N ASP A 31 -6.99 23.46 -4.73
CA ASP A 31 -7.43 24.08 -5.99
C ASP A 31 -7.85 23.07 -7.08
N GLY A 32 -8.46 21.94 -6.66
CA GLY A 32 -8.89 20.87 -7.57
C GLY A 32 -7.75 20.04 -8.15
N LYS A 33 -6.51 20.24 -7.70
CA LYS A 33 -5.33 19.50 -8.12
C LYS A 33 -4.76 18.65 -6.99
N ILE A 34 -4.36 17.43 -7.32
CA ILE A 34 -3.64 16.55 -6.39
C ILE A 34 -2.21 17.05 -6.29
N ILE A 35 -1.78 17.39 -5.09
CA ILE A 35 -0.45 17.94 -4.82
C ILE A 35 0.45 16.92 -4.12
N GLN A 36 -0.15 16.01 -3.35
CA GLN A 36 0.61 15.01 -2.61
C GLN A 36 -0.19 13.73 -2.43
N ILE A 37 0.48 12.59 -2.62
CA ILE A 37 -0.05 11.26 -2.33
C ILE A 37 0.99 10.56 -1.45
N ASN A 38 0.63 10.27 -0.21
CA ASN A 38 1.41 9.47 0.71
C ASN A 38 0.76 8.10 0.87
N ARG A 39 1.53 7.03 0.67
CA ARG A 39 1.09 5.65 0.85
C ARG A 39 1.94 5.01 1.95
N LEU A 40 1.30 4.58 3.03
CA LEU A 40 1.94 3.90 4.15
C LEU A 40 1.36 2.48 4.27
N GLU A 41 2.15 1.47 3.93
CA GLU A 41 1.75 0.06 4.03
C GLU A 41 2.42 -0.61 5.23
N LYS A 42 1.65 -1.30 6.09
CA LYS A 42 2.24 -2.09 7.19
C LYS A 42 2.50 -3.52 6.71
N HIS A 43 3.73 -3.78 6.27
CA HIS A 43 4.16 -5.15 6.04
C HIS A 43 4.35 -5.90 7.36
N ARG A 44 3.47 -6.88 7.62
CA ARG A 44 3.66 -7.83 8.72
C ARG A 44 4.57 -8.96 8.24
N PHE A 45 5.81 -8.97 8.72
CA PHE A 45 6.69 -10.13 8.58
C PHE A 45 6.16 -11.23 9.51
N THR A 46 5.35 -12.14 8.98
CA THR A 46 5.03 -13.37 9.72
C THR A 46 6.34 -14.13 9.84
N GLN A 47 6.78 -14.41 11.07
CA GLN A 47 7.88 -15.33 11.30
C GLN A 47 7.46 -16.68 10.73
N THR A 48 7.86 -16.97 9.49
CA THR A 48 7.84 -18.32 8.98
C THR A 48 8.71 -19.08 9.95
N LYS A 49 8.10 -19.97 10.75
CA LYS A 49 8.87 -20.89 11.59
C LYS A 49 9.74 -21.66 10.62
N THR A 50 11.00 -21.25 10.51
CA THR A 50 12.02 -22.05 9.85
C THR A 50 12.06 -23.31 10.67
N ASN A 51 11.55 -24.41 10.09
CA ASN A 51 11.74 -25.73 10.65
C ASN A 51 13.24 -25.88 10.84
N LYS A 52 13.70 -25.78 12.10
CA LYS A 52 15.10 -26.01 12.45
C LYS A 52 15.48 -27.37 11.86
N PRO A 53 16.57 -27.50 11.09
CA PRO A 53 17.04 -28.81 10.69
C PRO A 53 17.34 -29.57 12.00
N SER A 54 16.64 -30.69 12.18
CA SER A 54 16.88 -31.62 13.28
C SER A 54 18.37 -31.93 13.34
N LYS A 55 18.97 -31.78 14.53
CA LYS A 55 20.34 -32.18 14.86
C LYS A 55 20.71 -33.47 14.10
N LEU A 56 21.61 -33.37 13.12
CA LEU A 56 22.27 -34.54 12.56
C LEU A 56 23.36 -34.95 13.57
N THR A 57 23.04 -35.88 14.47
CA THR A 57 24.04 -36.54 15.31
C THR A 57 24.83 -37.50 14.44
N ILE A 58 26.09 -37.19 14.15
CA ILE A 58 27.05 -38.16 13.61
C ILE A 58 27.65 -38.88 14.82
N LYS A 59 27.44 -40.20 14.89
CA LYS A 59 28.08 -41.12 15.83
C LYS A 59 29.48 -41.49 15.37
#